data_AF-A0A841F514-F1
#
_entry.id   AF-A0A841F514-F1
#
_cell.length_a   1.000
_cell.length_b   1.000
_cell.length_c   1.000
_cell.angle_alpha   90.00
_cell.angle_beta   90.00
_cell.angle_gamma   90.00
#
_symmetry.space_group_name_H-M   'P 1'
#
loop_
_entity.id
_entity.type
_entity.pdbx_description
1 polymer ?
#
loop_
_entity_poly.entity_id
_entity_poly.type
_entity_poly.pdbx_seq_one_letter_code
_entity_poly.pdbx_strand_id
1 'polypeptide(L)'
;MLYWWFGGMNPLFMVFVLCPILAVFLGACWYASVWCTRAIALGVSLLLPLLYITSDWMTFTANLDAWLLYGIGYSLVTWATYRFLCAVMGYKS
;
A
#
# COMPACT_ATOMS: atom_id res chain seq x y z
N MET A 1 -14.36 5.18 6.39
CA MET A 1 -13.55 3.95 6.58
C MET A 1 -14.23 2.79 5.88
N LEU A 2 -13.49 1.96 5.13
CA LEU A 2 -14.05 0.79 4.43
C LEU A 2 -14.79 -0.19 5.37
N TYR A 3 -14.42 -0.24 6.65
CA TYR A 3 -15.15 -1.01 7.68
C TYR A 3 -16.61 -0.56 7.85
N TRP A 4 -16.94 0.72 7.62
CA TRP A 4 -18.32 1.20 7.69
C TRP A 4 -19.15 0.78 6.48
N TRP A 5 -18.51 0.54 5.33
CA TRP A 5 -19.17 0.08 4.10
C TRP A 5 -19.34 -1.44 4.06
N PHE A 6 -18.47 -2.17 4.77
CA PHE A 6 -18.56 -3.62 4.97
C PHE A 6 -18.63 -3.91 6.47
N GLY A 7 -19.83 -3.79 7.05
CA GLY A 7 -20.13 -3.83 8.50
C GLY A 7 -19.75 -5.09 9.28
N GLY A 8 -18.86 -5.94 8.75
CA GLY A 8 -18.25 -7.09 9.44
C GLY A 8 -16.87 -7.47 8.89
N MET A 9 -16.22 -6.60 8.10
CA MET A 9 -14.92 -6.94 7.51
C MET A 9 -13.84 -6.92 8.60
N ASN A 10 -13.16 -8.07 8.74
CA ASN A 10 -12.12 -8.23 9.76
C ASN A 10 -10.98 -7.22 9.52
N PRO A 11 -10.61 -6.38 10.50
CA PRO A 11 -9.52 -5.42 10.34
C PRO A 11 -8.19 -6.10 9.95
N LEU A 12 -7.96 -7.33 10.42
CA LEU A 12 -6.79 -8.14 10.04
C LEU A 12 -6.80 -8.52 8.56
N PHE A 13 -7.98 -8.73 7.97
CA PHE A 13 -8.08 -8.97 6.52
C PHE A 13 -7.59 -7.75 5.73
N MET A 14 -7.94 -6.55 6.20
CA MET A 14 -7.52 -5.33 5.52
C MET A 14 -6.00 -5.13 5.62
N VAL A 15 -5.44 -5.36 6.80
CA VAL A 15 -4.00 -5.20 7.08
C VAL A 15 -3.15 -6.26 6.38
N PHE A 16 -3.54 -7.53 6.46
CA PHE A 16 -2.68 -8.65 6.04
C PHE A 16 -3.02 -9.24 4.67
N VAL A 17 -4.16 -8.86 4.07
CA VAL A 17 -4.58 -9.39 2.78
C VAL A 17 -4.79 -8.27 1.78
N LEU A 18 -5.75 -7.37 2.03
CA LEU A 18 -6.14 -6.37 1.05
C LEU A 18 -5.02 -5.35 0.74
N CYS A 19 -4.45 -4.72 1.76
CA CYS A 19 -3.39 -3.73 1.58
C CYS A 19 -2.10 -4.33 0.96
N PRO A 20 -1.63 -5.52 1.37
CA PRO A 20 -0.52 -6.19 0.70
C PRO A 20 -0.80 -6.50 -0.78
N ILE A 21 -2.00 -6.97 -1.13
CA ILE A 21 -2.37 -7.20 -2.54
C ILE A 21 -2.33 -5.90 -3.34
N LEU A 22 -2.86 -4.80 -2.78
CA LEU A 22 -2.79 -3.48 -3.41
C LEU A 22 -1.34 -2.99 -3.56
N ALA A 23 -0.48 -3.22 -2.57
CA ALA A 23 0.94 -2.88 -2.65
C ALA A 23 1.66 -3.65 -3.78
N VAL A 24 1.40 -4.95 -3.91
CA VAL A 24 1.90 -5.77 -5.03
C VAL A 24 1.39 -5.22 -6.36
N PHE A 25 0.10 -4.90 -6.45
CA PHE A 25 -0.49 -4.32 -7.66
C PHE A 25 0.18 -3.00 -8.05
N LEU A 26 0.43 -2.10 -7.09
CA LEU A 26 1.16 -0.84 -7.33
C LEU A 26 2.57 -1.08 -7.85
N GLY A 27 3.28 -2.07 -7.32
CA GLY A 27 4.62 -2.44 -7.80
C GLY A 27 4.59 -2.97 -9.24
N ALA A 28 3.57 -3.76 -9.58
CA ALA A 28 3.32 -4.22 -10.94
C ALA A 28 2.93 -3.08 -11.89
N CYS A 29 2.12 -2.12 -11.44
CA CYS A 29 1.78 -0.92 -12.22
C CYS A 29 3.00 -0.05 -12.48
N TRP A 30 3.87 0.14 -11.49
CA TRP A 30 5.14 0.85 -11.66
C TRP A 30 6.01 0.16 -12.71
N TYR A 31 6.06 -1.18 -12.70
CA TYR A 31 6.80 -1.91 -13.72
C TYR A 31 6.18 -1.78 -15.13
N ALA A 32 4.86 -1.84 -15.24
CA ALA A 32 4.16 -1.95 -16.53
C ALA A 32 3.83 -0.61 -17.20
N SER A 33 3.74 0.49 -16.45
CA SER A 33 3.21 1.76 -16.93
C SER A 33 4.14 2.94 -16.64
N VAL A 34 4.46 3.70 -17.70
CA VAL A 34 5.25 4.95 -17.62
C VAL A 34 4.57 6.04 -16.79
N TRP A 35 3.24 5.97 -16.63
CA TRP A 35 2.46 6.93 -15.84
C TRP A 35 2.57 6.65 -14.32
N CYS A 36 2.92 5.41 -13.95
CA CYS A 36 3.07 5.02 -12.56
C CYS A 36 4.53 5.15 -12.14
N THR A 37 4.96 6.36 -11.81
CA THR A 37 6.35 6.60 -11.39
C THR A 37 6.61 6.04 -9.99
N ARG A 38 7.90 5.87 -9.65
CA ARG A 38 8.35 5.49 -8.30
C ARG A 38 7.66 6.29 -7.19
N ALA A 39 7.59 7.61 -7.38
CA ALA A 39 7.03 8.51 -6.38
C ALA A 39 5.53 8.24 -6.17
N ILE A 40 4.80 7.96 -7.25
CA ILE A 40 3.37 7.64 -7.20
C ILE A 40 3.16 6.29 -6.54
N ALA A 41 3.83 5.23 -7.00
CA ALA A 41 3.62 3.88 -6.47
C ALA A 41 3.96 3.78 -4.99
N LEU A 42 5.11 4.32 -4.57
CA LEU A 42 5.53 4.31 -3.17
C LEU A 42 4.69 5.27 -2.32
N GLY A 43 4.35 6.45 -2.86
CA GLY A 43 3.51 7.42 -2.17
C GLY A 43 2.12 6.86 -1.89
N VAL A 44 1.49 6.23 -2.88
CA VAL A 44 0.17 5.60 -2.71
C VAL A 44 0.25 4.42 -1.74
N SER A 45 1.29 3.57 -1.81
CA SER A 45 1.43 2.46 -0.86
C SER A 45 1.66 2.91 0.57
N LEU A 46 2.36 4.02 0.78
CA LEU A 46 2.55 4.64 2.10
C LEU A 46 1.22 5.14 2.69
N LEU A 47 0.26 5.49 1.84
CA LEU A 47 -1.05 5.99 2.25
C LEU A 47 -2.10 4.87 2.41
N LEU A 48 -1.84 3.64 1.94
CA LEU A 48 -2.75 2.50 2.11
C LEU A 48 -3.22 2.26 3.56
N PRO A 49 -2.38 2.42 4.61
CA PRO A 49 -2.85 2.19 5.96
C PRO A 49 -4.00 3.14 6.36
N LEU A 50 -4.01 4.37 5.82
CA LEU A 50 -5.03 5.36 6.13
C LEU A 50 -6.45 4.89 5.80
N LEU A 51 -6.61 3.90 4.90
CA LEU A 51 -7.90 3.31 4.58
C LEU A 51 -8.57 2.62 5.79
N TYR A 52 -7.78 2.21 6.79
CA TYR A 52 -8.27 1.47 7.96
C TYR A 52 -7.81 2.01 9.32
N ILE A 53 -6.81 2.92 9.40
CA ILE A 53 -6.39 3.50 10.70
C ILE A 53 -6.92 4.91 10.97
N THR A 54 -7.48 5.63 10.00
CA THR A 54 -7.99 6.99 10.24
C THR A 54 -9.43 7.20 9.79
N SER A 55 -10.21 7.80 10.69
CA SER A 55 -11.56 8.34 10.45
C SER A 55 -11.60 9.87 10.58
N ASP A 56 -10.64 10.45 11.29
CA ASP A 56 -10.57 11.84 11.69
C ASP A 56 -9.13 12.19 12.11
N TRP A 57 -8.85 13.48 12.27
CA TRP A 57 -7.51 13.97 12.58
C TRP A 57 -6.96 13.49 13.93
N MET A 58 -7.84 13.33 14.94
CA MET A 58 -7.44 12.89 16.27
C MET A 58 -7.08 11.39 16.27
N THR A 59 -7.85 10.58 15.54
CA THR A 59 -7.55 9.16 15.35
C THR A 59 -6.27 8.97 14.51
N PHE A 60 -6.00 9.83 13.54
CA PHE A 60 -4.74 9.80 12.78
C PHE A 60 -3.53 10.04 13.67
N THR A 61 -3.53 11.11 14.48
CA THR A 61 -2.37 11.43 15.34
C THR A 61 -2.14 10.36 16.41
N ALA A 62 -3.21 9.73 16.90
CA ALA A 62 -3.12 8.60 17.84
C ALA A 62 -2.54 7.31 17.22
N ASN A 63 -2.58 7.16 15.90
CA ASN A 63 -2.11 5.98 15.17
C ASN A 63 -0.98 6.30 14.18
N LEU A 64 -0.25 7.39 14.41
CA LEU A 64 0.79 7.88 13.50
C LEU A 64 1.95 6.89 13.39
N ASP A 65 2.27 6.20 14.48
CA ASP A 65 3.24 5.11 14.57
C ASP A 65 2.83 3.91 13.70
N ALA A 66 1.57 3.49 13.80
CA ALA A 66 1.01 2.41 13.01
C ALA A 66 0.98 2.78 11.52
N TRP A 67 0.57 4.01 11.19
CA TRP A 67 0.61 4.51 9.81
C TRP A 67 2.02 4.43 9.22
N LEU A 68 3.02 4.91 9.96
CA LEU A 68 4.40 4.90 9.49
C LEU A 68 4.92 3.46 9.33
N LEU A 69 4.70 2.59 10.32
CA LEU A 69 5.18 1.21 10.29
C LEU A 69 4.56 0.40 9.14
N TYR A 70 3.22 0.39 9.05
CA TYR A 70 2.52 -0.35 8.00
C TYR A 70 2.75 0.28 6.63
N GLY A 71 2.78 1.62 6.54
CA GLY A 71 3.01 2.34 5.29
C GLY A 71 4.40 2.07 4.73
N ILE A 72 5.44 2.05 5.57
CA ILE A 72 6.79 1.61 5.18
C ILE A 72 6.75 0.15 4.73
N GLY A 73 6.09 -0.74 5.49
CA GLY A 73 5.95 -2.15 5.14
C GLY A 73 5.35 -2.36 3.75
N TYR A 74 4.21 -1.71 3.46
CA TYR A 74 3.58 -1.79 2.14
C TYR A 74 4.44 -1.16 1.04
N SER A 75 5.14 -0.06 1.32
CA SER A 75 6.06 0.55 0.35
C SER A 75 7.25 -0.35 0.01
N LEU A 76 7.75 -1.11 0.99
CA LEU A 76 8.76 -2.14 0.75
C LEU A 76 8.22 -3.28 -0.11
N VAL A 77 6.97 -3.72 0.10
CA VAL A 77 6.32 -4.72 -0.75
C VAL A 77 6.16 -4.22 -2.20
N THR A 78 5.69 -2.98 -2.38
CA THR A 78 5.60 -2.32 -3.69
C THR A 78 6.95 -2.30 -4.40
N TRP A 79 8.00 -1.86 -3.70
CA TRP A 79 9.36 -1.82 -4.24
C TRP A 79 9.91 -3.21 -4.56
N ALA A 80 9.75 -4.18 -3.65
CA ALA A 80 10.19 -5.55 -3.84
C ALA A 80 9.51 -6.18 -5.05
N THR A 81 8.22 -5.92 -5.25
CA THR A 81 7.46 -6.38 -6.42
C THR A 81 8.03 -5.80 -7.71
N TYR A 82 8.26 -4.49 -7.78
CA TYR A 82 8.90 -3.87 -8.95
C TYR A 82 10.26 -4.50 -9.25
N ARG A 83 11.12 -4.64 -8.23
CA ARG A 83 12.46 -5.23 -8.37
C ARG A 83 12.40 -6.68 -8.84
N PHE A 84 11.47 -7.46 -8.31
CA PHE A 84 11.24 -8.84 -8.71
C PHE A 84 10.83 -8.92 -10.19
N LEU A 85 9.88 -8.10 -10.63
CA LEU A 85 9.45 -8.08 -12.02
C LEU A 85 10.57 -7.63 -12.96
N CYS A 86 11.39 -6.65 -12.59
CA CYS A 86 12.59 -6.29 -13.34
C CYS A 86 13.61 -7.43 -13.42
N ALA A 87 13.79 -8.20 -12.33
CA ALA A 87 14.73 -9.33 -12.30
C ALA A 87 14.26 -10.51 -13.18
N VAL A 88 12.95 -10.78 -13.22
CA VAL A 88 12.38 -11.91 -13.94
C VAL A 88 12.09 -11.59 -15.41
N MET A 89 11.59 -10.39 -15.70
CA MET A 89 11.14 -9.99 -17.05
C MET A 89 12.07 -8.96 -17.72
N GLY A 90 13.15 -8.55 -17.06
CA GLY A 90 14.05 -7.50 -17.52
C GLY A 90 13.56 -6.09 -17.20
N TYR A 91 14.50 -5.14 -17.16
CA TYR A 91 14.20 -3.73 -16.94
C TYR A 91 13.45 -3.15 -18.14
N LYS A 92 12.28 -2.58 -17.88
CA LYS A 92 11.58 -1.69 -18.82
C LYS A 92 11.98 -0.27 -18.47
N SER A 93 12.62 0.41 -19.42
CA SER A 93 13.03 1.83 -19.33
C SER A 93 11.82 2.75 -19.41
#